data_AF-A0A089HLN3-F1
#
_entry.id   AF-A0A089HLN3-F1
#
_cell.length_a   1.000
_cell.length_b   1.000
_cell.length_c   1.000
_cell.angle_alpha   90.00
_cell.angle_beta   90.00
_cell.angle_gamma   90.00
#
_symmetry.space_group_name_H-M   'P 1'
#
loop_
_entity.id
_entity.type
_entity.pdbx_description
1 polymer ?
#
loop_
_entity_poly.entity_id
_entity_poly.type
_entity_poly.pdbx_seq_one_letter_code
_entity_poly.pdbx_strand_id
1 'polypeptide(L)'
;MASKNWDHLVHYVNDLEHPVEIFREHGLVAFKGGSHTEWGTYNSLSYFGLTYIEFLGIENLELAKATEHNRVVKDAVDVLPEHEVLSRFVIRTDDIEEMAASLKAAGLKLSPIMDGKRLDNTGRLIEWRMMTIDGDFGGLVYPFIIQWKGTDAERLERLTASGIIQPHPAGNAEIKRAVFHVSDPAAAAEHWGRLFGLTALEPEDRSATLKIGDKFFDFVKGDENGFKQVIFETDSVRLKGKTIRIGEGEYVFT
;
A
#
# COMPACT_ATOMS: atom_id res chain seq x y z
N MET A 1 8.20 -21.52 2.81
CA MET A 1 8.15 -20.15 3.30
C MET A 1 7.53 -19.33 2.21
N ALA A 2 6.34 -18.82 2.47
CA ALA A 2 5.59 -17.99 1.54
C ALA A 2 6.42 -16.77 1.12
N SER A 3 6.34 -16.44 -0.17
CA SER A 3 6.92 -15.23 -0.74
C SER A 3 6.30 -13.99 -0.12
N LYS A 4 7.08 -12.91 -0.03
CA LYS A 4 6.63 -11.65 0.57
C LYS A 4 7.19 -10.52 -0.25
N ASN A 5 6.30 -9.75 -0.85
CA ASN A 5 6.66 -8.64 -1.69
C ASN A 5 5.72 -7.47 -1.42
N TRP A 6 6.21 -6.25 -1.61
CA TRP A 6 5.38 -5.06 -1.50
C TRP A 6 4.46 -4.94 -2.73
N ASP A 7 3.16 -5.10 -2.51
CA ASP A 7 2.14 -5.05 -3.56
C ASP A 7 1.69 -3.62 -3.87
N HIS A 8 1.24 -2.88 -2.86
CA HIS A 8 0.87 -1.47 -3.02
C HIS A 8 0.89 -0.75 -1.69
N LEU A 9 0.60 0.54 -1.73
CA LEU A 9 0.26 1.34 -0.57
C LEU A 9 -1.12 1.96 -0.75
N VAL A 10 -1.79 2.18 0.37
CA VAL A 10 -3.11 2.82 0.43
C VAL A 10 -2.94 4.24 0.95
N HIS A 11 -3.43 5.22 0.19
CA HIS A 11 -3.55 6.61 0.60
C HIS A 11 -5.03 6.98 0.64
N TYR A 12 -5.54 7.33 1.82
CA TYR A 12 -6.91 7.82 1.94
C TYR A 12 -7.04 9.24 1.41
N VAL A 13 -7.99 9.45 0.50
CA VAL A 13 -8.30 10.76 -0.08
C VAL A 13 -9.81 10.96 -0.15
N ASN A 14 -10.24 12.22 -0.04
CA ASN A 14 -11.63 12.64 -0.14
C ASN A 14 -12.09 12.75 -1.61
N ASP A 15 -11.19 13.14 -2.50
CA ASP A 15 -11.44 13.28 -3.93
C ASP A 15 -10.41 12.46 -4.71
N LEU A 16 -10.88 11.46 -5.47
CA LEU A 16 -10.04 10.57 -6.27
C LEU A 16 -9.45 11.23 -7.52
N GLU A 17 -10.02 12.35 -7.96
CA GLU A 17 -9.61 13.04 -9.17
C GLU A 17 -8.45 14.00 -8.85
N HIS A 18 -8.41 14.53 -7.62
CA HIS A 18 -7.32 15.38 -7.13
C HIS A 18 -5.91 14.74 -7.24
N PRO A 19 -5.63 13.53 -6.70
CA PRO A 19 -4.32 12.90 -6.86
C PRO A 19 -4.01 12.57 -8.32
N VAL A 20 -5.03 12.24 -9.13
CA VAL A 20 -4.87 11.96 -10.57
C VAL A 20 -4.38 13.21 -11.31
N GLU A 21 -4.96 14.37 -11.01
CA GLU A 21 -4.56 15.64 -11.60
C GLU A 21 -3.14 16.04 -11.19
N ILE A 22 -2.82 15.98 -9.89
CA ILE A 22 -1.49 16.29 -9.36
C ILE A 22 -0.41 15.40 -10.01
N PHE A 23 -0.67 14.10 -10.10
CA PHE A 23 0.27 13.16 -10.72
C PHE A 23 0.46 13.48 -12.21
N ARG A 24 -0.63 13.76 -12.93
CA ARG A 24 -0.60 14.15 -14.34
C ARG A 24 0.22 15.42 -14.58
N GLU A 25 0.11 16.43 -13.71
CA GLU A 25 0.91 17.66 -13.77
C GLU A 25 2.42 17.42 -13.64
N HIS A 26 2.81 16.36 -12.93
CA HIS A 26 4.20 15.92 -12.80
C HIS A 26 4.62 14.93 -13.89
N GLY A 27 3.72 14.57 -14.81
CA GLY A 27 3.97 13.60 -15.86
C GLY A 27 3.94 12.15 -15.38
N LEU A 28 3.31 11.90 -14.23
CA LEU A 28 3.01 10.57 -13.73
C LEU A 28 1.62 10.16 -14.21
N VAL A 29 1.44 8.86 -14.44
CA VAL A 29 0.16 8.30 -14.87
C VAL A 29 -0.58 7.79 -13.65
N ALA A 30 -1.72 8.39 -13.38
CA ALA A 30 -2.72 7.91 -12.46
C ALA A 30 -4.07 7.94 -13.16
N PHE A 31 -4.99 7.05 -12.79
CA PHE A 31 -6.30 6.94 -13.42
C PHE A 31 -7.31 6.37 -12.44
N LYS A 32 -8.59 6.66 -12.68
CA LYS A 32 -9.69 6.09 -11.91
C LYS A 32 -9.69 4.56 -12.02
N GLY A 33 -9.69 3.90 -10.89
CA GLY A 33 -9.80 2.45 -10.79
C GLY A 33 -11.26 2.03 -10.85
N GLY A 34 -11.84 1.65 -9.71
CA GLY A 34 -13.24 1.22 -9.65
C GLY A 34 -13.82 1.28 -8.25
N SER A 35 -15.08 0.86 -8.16
CA SER A 35 -15.85 0.81 -6.91
C SER A 35 -15.77 -0.58 -6.28
N HIS A 36 -15.50 -0.63 -4.98
CA HIS A 36 -15.65 -1.80 -4.13
C HIS A 36 -17.08 -1.79 -3.56
N THR A 37 -18.04 -2.21 -4.38
CA THR A 37 -19.48 -2.07 -4.09
C THR A 37 -19.95 -2.82 -2.85
N GLU A 38 -19.18 -3.79 -2.34
CA GLU A 38 -19.47 -4.49 -1.08
C GLU A 38 -18.98 -3.73 0.16
N TRP A 39 -18.06 -2.78 -0.01
CA TRP A 39 -17.40 -2.04 1.08
C TRP A 39 -17.70 -0.54 1.08
N GLY A 40 -18.35 -0.02 0.04
CA GLY A 40 -18.66 1.41 -0.05
C GLY A 40 -17.45 2.31 -0.25
N THR A 41 -16.36 1.76 -0.83
CA THR A 41 -15.16 2.53 -1.19
C THR A 41 -14.92 2.48 -2.68
N TYR A 42 -14.12 3.40 -3.18
CA TYR A 42 -13.66 3.46 -4.57
C TYR A 42 -12.17 3.79 -4.62
N ASN A 43 -11.53 3.65 -5.79
CA ASN A 43 -10.13 4.00 -5.91
C ASN A 43 -9.72 4.67 -7.23
N SER A 44 -8.57 5.34 -7.15
CA SER A 44 -7.70 5.72 -8.27
C SER A 44 -6.35 5.02 -8.09
N LEU A 45 -5.69 4.66 -9.20
CA LEU A 45 -4.50 3.82 -9.21
C LEU A 45 -3.35 4.48 -9.97
N SER A 46 -2.11 4.26 -9.52
CA SER A 46 -0.89 4.65 -10.24
C SER A 46 0.17 3.56 -10.11
N TYR A 47 0.60 2.97 -11.24
CA TYR A 47 1.44 1.78 -11.28
C TYR A 47 2.92 2.10 -11.56
N PHE A 48 3.82 1.50 -10.78
CA PHE A 48 5.28 1.61 -10.91
C PHE A 48 5.88 0.20 -11.03
N GLY A 49 5.45 -0.52 -12.06
CA GLY A 49 5.61 -1.98 -12.16
C GLY A 49 4.48 -2.72 -11.44
N LEU A 50 4.79 -3.83 -10.76
CA LEU A 50 3.79 -4.55 -9.98
C LEU A 50 3.43 -3.85 -8.66
N THR A 51 4.30 -2.96 -8.18
CA THR A 51 4.04 -2.12 -7.01
C THR A 51 3.32 -0.84 -7.44
N TYR A 52 2.20 -0.53 -6.81
CA TYR A 52 1.36 0.61 -7.20
C TYR A 52 0.88 1.42 -5.99
N ILE A 53 0.29 2.58 -6.26
CA ILE A 53 -0.43 3.39 -5.28
C ILE A 53 -1.92 3.19 -5.50
N GLU A 54 -2.63 2.90 -4.43
CA GLU A 54 -4.08 2.97 -4.35
C GLU A 54 -4.49 4.21 -3.58
N PHE A 55 -5.04 5.19 -4.28
CA PHE A 55 -5.79 6.28 -3.65
C PHE A 55 -7.19 5.75 -3.37
N LEU A 56 -7.60 5.68 -2.11
CA LEU A 56 -8.87 5.10 -1.69
C LEU A 56 -9.72 6.18 -1.03
N GLY A 57 -10.99 6.25 -1.38
CA GLY A 57 -11.95 7.09 -0.67
C GLY A 57 -13.29 6.41 -0.45
N ILE A 58 -14.20 7.12 0.22
CA ILE A 58 -15.51 6.60 0.61
C ILE A 58 -16.56 7.00 -0.43
N GLU A 59 -17.11 6.01 -1.12
CA GLU A 59 -18.18 6.19 -2.10
C GLU A 59 -19.58 6.13 -1.44
N ASN A 60 -19.75 5.22 -0.47
CA ASN A 60 -20.98 5.05 0.31
C ASN A 60 -20.64 4.88 1.80
N LEU A 61 -20.83 5.96 2.56
CA LEU A 61 -20.47 6.01 3.99
C LEU A 61 -21.28 5.04 4.85
N GLU A 62 -22.56 4.82 4.54
CA GLU A 62 -23.40 3.90 5.31
C GLU A 62 -22.90 2.46 5.16
N LEU A 63 -22.58 2.06 3.93
CA LEU A 63 -22.02 0.75 3.65
C LEU A 63 -20.61 0.58 4.22
N ALA A 64 -19.77 1.62 4.12
CA ALA A 64 -18.44 1.62 4.71
C ALA A 64 -18.48 1.46 6.24
N LYS A 65 -19.41 2.15 6.92
CA LYS A 65 -19.66 2.01 8.37
C LYS A 65 -20.18 0.63 8.76
N ALA A 66 -20.91 -0.03 7.87
CA ALA A 66 -21.46 -1.37 8.11
C ALA A 66 -20.44 -2.51 7.91
N THR A 67 -19.23 -2.21 7.43
CA THR A 67 -18.19 -3.22 7.25
C THR A 67 -17.76 -3.87 8.57
N GLU A 68 -17.83 -5.20 8.64
CA GLU A 68 -17.42 -5.93 9.85
C GLU A 68 -15.93 -6.28 9.84
N HIS A 69 -15.43 -6.81 8.72
CA HIS A 69 -14.16 -7.54 8.64
C HIS A 69 -13.03 -6.87 7.84
N ASN A 70 -13.27 -5.69 7.27
CA ASN A 70 -12.25 -4.98 6.49
C ASN A 70 -11.71 -3.78 7.28
N ARG A 71 -10.57 -3.99 7.95
CA ARG A 71 -9.91 -2.95 8.76
C ARG A 71 -9.49 -1.74 7.92
N VAL A 72 -9.15 -1.92 6.64
CA VAL A 72 -8.77 -0.82 5.72
C VAL A 72 -9.92 0.17 5.53
N VAL A 73 -11.15 -0.34 5.41
CA VAL A 73 -12.35 0.49 5.23
C VAL A 73 -12.75 1.16 6.54
N LYS A 74 -12.67 0.44 7.66
CA LYS A 74 -12.94 1.00 8.99
C LYS A 74 -12.00 2.17 9.30
N ASP A 75 -10.71 1.99 9.07
CA ASP A 75 -9.74 3.06 9.28
C ASP A 75 -9.98 4.25 8.34
N ALA A 76 -10.42 4.02 7.09
CA ALA A 76 -10.80 5.10 6.19
C ALA A 76 -12.00 5.91 6.75
N VAL A 77 -13.01 5.23 7.30
CA VAL A 77 -14.18 5.87 7.95
C VAL A 77 -13.78 6.66 9.19
N ASP A 78 -12.77 6.20 9.94
CA ASP A 78 -12.33 6.84 11.17
C ASP A 78 -11.52 8.12 10.92
N VAL A 79 -10.82 8.22 9.78
CA VAL A 79 -9.92 9.35 9.47
C VAL A 79 -10.45 10.32 8.42
N LEU A 80 -11.30 9.88 7.49
CA LEU A 80 -11.93 10.75 6.50
C LEU A 80 -13.26 11.31 7.02
N PRO A 81 -13.58 12.59 6.72
CA PRO A 81 -12.88 13.45 5.76
C PRO A 81 -11.75 14.31 6.34
N GLU A 82 -11.50 14.27 7.65
CA GLU A 82 -10.61 15.22 8.34
C GLU A 82 -9.13 15.07 7.93
N HIS A 83 -8.67 13.85 7.69
CA HIS A 83 -7.26 13.54 7.47
C HIS A 83 -7.08 12.64 6.24
N GLU A 84 -6.50 13.20 5.17
CA GLU A 84 -6.07 12.46 3.99
C GLU A 84 -4.64 11.95 4.21
N VAL A 85 -4.48 10.65 4.49
CA VAL A 85 -3.23 10.09 5.01
C VAL A 85 -2.74 8.88 4.23
N LEU A 86 -1.42 8.72 4.14
CA LEU A 86 -0.81 7.44 3.85
C LEU A 86 -1.14 6.46 4.98
N SER A 87 -1.95 5.45 4.67
CA SER A 87 -2.53 4.56 5.67
C SER A 87 -1.61 3.40 5.98
N ARG A 88 -1.32 2.57 4.97
CA ARG A 88 -0.52 1.36 5.11
C ARG A 88 0.06 0.91 3.80
N PHE A 89 1.04 0.02 3.87
CA PHE A 89 1.48 -0.79 2.75
C PHE A 89 0.80 -2.15 2.77
N VAL A 90 0.96 -2.90 1.69
CA VAL A 90 0.32 -4.20 1.47
C VAL A 90 1.38 -5.22 1.08
N ILE A 91 1.34 -6.38 1.71
CA ILE A 91 2.23 -7.49 1.39
C ILE A 91 1.47 -8.47 0.52
N ARG A 92 1.95 -8.70 -0.72
CA ARG A 92 1.50 -9.87 -1.49
C ARG A 92 2.33 -11.10 -1.17
N THR A 93 1.64 -12.22 -1.19
CA THR A 93 2.17 -13.56 -0.97
C THR A 93 1.61 -14.52 -2.02
N ASP A 94 2.30 -15.64 -2.22
CA ASP A 94 1.84 -16.81 -2.98
C ASP A 94 1.11 -17.84 -2.08
N ASP A 95 1.18 -17.68 -0.76
CA ASP A 95 0.49 -18.51 0.23
C ASP A 95 -0.05 -17.65 1.40
N ILE A 96 -1.32 -17.26 1.30
CA ILE A 96 -2.02 -16.45 2.30
C ILE A 96 -2.40 -17.28 3.52
N GLU A 97 -2.60 -18.58 3.38
CA GLU A 97 -2.84 -19.51 4.48
C GLU A 97 -1.62 -19.65 5.39
N GLU A 98 -0.42 -19.81 4.83
CA GLU A 98 0.83 -19.86 5.60
C GLU A 98 1.03 -18.54 6.36
N MET A 99 0.81 -17.40 5.71
CA MET A 99 0.85 -16.08 6.36
C MET A 99 -0.19 -15.97 7.48
N ALA A 100 -1.42 -16.43 7.26
CA ALA A 100 -2.49 -16.39 8.25
C ALA A 100 -2.16 -17.25 9.48
N ALA A 101 -1.61 -18.45 9.26
CA ALA A 101 -1.19 -19.34 10.33
C ALA A 101 -0.06 -18.73 11.16
N SER A 102 0.95 -18.16 10.50
CA SER A 102 2.09 -17.51 11.17
C SER A 102 1.64 -16.31 12.02
N LEU A 103 0.83 -15.41 11.46
CA LEU A 103 0.36 -14.23 12.18
C LEU A 103 -0.57 -14.58 13.35
N LYS A 104 -1.43 -15.60 13.20
CA LYS A 104 -2.24 -16.12 14.32
C LYS A 104 -1.38 -16.73 15.42
N ALA A 105 -0.35 -17.51 15.06
CA ALA A 105 0.59 -18.07 16.03
C ALA A 105 1.37 -16.98 16.77
N ALA A 106 1.60 -15.83 16.14
CA ALA A 106 2.18 -14.65 16.76
C ALA A 106 1.19 -13.85 17.63
N GLY A 107 -0.06 -14.30 17.76
CA GLY A 107 -1.08 -13.71 18.63
C GLY A 107 -1.92 -12.60 17.97
N LEU A 108 -1.81 -12.40 16.66
CA LEU A 108 -2.60 -11.36 15.98
C LEU A 108 -4.03 -11.84 15.69
N LYS A 109 -4.97 -10.91 15.82
CA LYS A 109 -6.37 -11.09 15.43
C LYS A 109 -6.51 -10.72 13.96
N LEU A 110 -6.94 -11.68 13.15
CA LEU A 110 -7.08 -11.52 11.69
C LEU A 110 -8.56 -11.52 11.31
N SER A 111 -8.91 -10.82 10.24
CA SER A 111 -10.17 -11.06 9.54
C SER A 111 -10.22 -12.49 8.95
N PRO A 112 -11.39 -12.98 8.52
CA PRO A 112 -11.44 -14.07 7.55
C PRO A 112 -10.62 -13.73 6.30
N ILE A 113 -10.14 -14.75 5.59
CA ILE A 113 -9.62 -14.57 4.23
C ILE A 113 -10.84 -14.33 3.32
N MET A 114 -10.88 -13.17 2.68
CA MET A 114 -11.96 -12.71 1.81
C MET A 114 -11.53 -12.88 0.36
N ASP A 115 -12.41 -13.47 -0.46
CA ASP A 115 -12.20 -13.57 -1.91
C ASP A 115 -12.68 -12.29 -2.58
N GLY A 116 -11.80 -11.65 -3.34
CA GLY A 116 -12.12 -10.48 -4.16
C GLY A 116 -12.11 -10.84 -5.64
N LYS A 117 -13.04 -10.26 -6.40
CA LYS A 117 -13.08 -10.41 -7.85
C LYS A 117 -13.60 -9.16 -8.54
N ARG A 118 -13.09 -8.87 -9.73
CA ARG A 118 -13.64 -7.85 -10.63
C ARG A 118 -13.37 -8.21 -12.09
N LEU A 119 -14.13 -7.60 -13.00
CA LEU A 119 -13.81 -7.64 -14.43
C LEU A 119 -12.91 -6.46 -14.78
N ASP A 120 -11.90 -6.68 -15.62
CA ASP A 120 -11.15 -5.60 -16.25
C ASP A 120 -11.88 -5.01 -17.47
N ASN A 121 -11.30 -3.98 -18.09
CA ASN A 121 -11.87 -3.29 -19.25
C ASN A 121 -12.00 -4.18 -20.50
N THR A 122 -11.41 -5.38 -20.49
CA THR A 122 -11.53 -6.39 -21.55
C THR A 122 -12.53 -7.49 -21.21
N GLY A 123 -13.24 -7.36 -20.08
CA GLY A 123 -14.23 -8.34 -19.60
C GLY A 123 -13.61 -9.58 -18.95
N ARG A 124 -12.31 -9.55 -18.64
CA ARG A 124 -11.59 -10.67 -18.05
C ARG A 124 -11.67 -10.62 -16.53
N LEU A 125 -11.84 -11.79 -15.92
CA LEU A 125 -11.92 -11.94 -14.48
C LEU A 125 -10.53 -11.78 -13.82
N ILE A 126 -10.45 -10.82 -12.90
CA ILE A 126 -9.35 -10.65 -11.93
C ILE A 126 -9.85 -11.19 -10.60
N GLU A 127 -9.05 -12.03 -9.96
CA GLU A 127 -9.35 -12.65 -8.67
C GLU A 127 -8.16 -12.46 -7.73
N TRP A 128 -8.46 -12.20 -6.47
CA TRP A 128 -7.49 -12.16 -5.39
C TRP A 128 -8.12 -12.64 -4.10
N ARG A 129 -7.29 -12.88 -3.11
CA ARG A 129 -7.68 -13.17 -1.73
C ARG A 129 -7.01 -12.16 -0.84
N MET A 130 -7.66 -11.72 0.22
CA MET A 130 -7.05 -10.80 1.16
C MET A 130 -7.50 -11.05 2.59
N MET A 131 -6.67 -10.64 3.54
CA MET A 131 -7.03 -10.58 4.96
C MET A 131 -6.43 -9.33 5.58
N THR A 132 -7.15 -8.76 6.54
CA THR A 132 -6.70 -7.62 7.33
C THR A 132 -6.31 -8.05 8.74
N ILE A 133 -5.44 -7.28 9.36
CA ILE A 133 -4.94 -7.51 10.71
C ILE A 133 -5.58 -6.44 11.61
N ASP A 134 -6.25 -6.86 12.68
CA ASP A 134 -6.83 -5.93 13.66
C ASP A 134 -5.74 -5.33 14.55
N GLY A 135 -5.96 -4.09 15.00
CA GLY A 135 -5.07 -3.39 15.93
C GLY A 135 -3.86 -2.77 15.23
N ASP A 136 -2.86 -2.45 16.05
CA ASP A 136 -1.67 -1.71 15.67
C ASP A 136 -0.49 -2.08 16.58
N PHE A 137 0.67 -1.50 16.31
CA PHE A 137 1.80 -1.51 17.23
C PHE A 137 2.10 -0.08 17.69
N GLY A 138 1.58 0.30 18.86
CA GLY A 138 1.78 1.62 19.45
C GLY A 138 1.10 2.76 18.69
N GLY A 139 0.11 2.47 17.85
CA GLY A 139 -0.54 3.39 16.91
C GLY A 139 -0.13 3.15 15.45
N LEU A 140 0.95 2.39 15.20
CA LEU A 140 1.36 2.05 13.84
C LEU A 140 0.52 0.88 13.30
N VAL A 141 -0.44 1.20 12.42
CA VAL A 141 -1.35 0.21 11.83
C VAL A 141 -0.62 -0.85 11.01
N TYR A 142 -1.07 -2.10 11.10
CA TYR A 142 -0.45 -3.20 10.35
C TYR A 142 -0.75 -3.13 8.84
N PRO A 143 0.14 -3.67 7.99
CA PRO A 143 -0.20 -3.96 6.61
C PRO A 143 -1.33 -5.00 6.54
N PHE A 144 -2.02 -5.05 5.41
CA PHE A 144 -2.86 -6.20 5.09
C PHE A 144 -2.17 -7.13 4.08
N ILE A 145 -2.64 -8.37 4.02
CA ILE A 145 -2.05 -9.41 3.17
C ILE A 145 -2.97 -9.67 1.98
N ILE A 146 -2.39 -9.78 0.79
CA ILE A 146 -3.10 -10.09 -0.45
C ILE A 146 -2.44 -11.28 -1.17
N GLN A 147 -3.22 -12.07 -1.88
CA GLN A 147 -2.73 -13.08 -2.79
C GLN A 147 -3.51 -12.97 -4.11
N TRP A 148 -2.80 -12.62 -5.17
CA TRP A 148 -3.37 -12.59 -6.52
C TRP A 148 -3.50 -14.00 -7.08
N LYS A 149 -4.53 -14.24 -7.91
CA LYS A 149 -4.60 -15.47 -8.70
C LYS A 149 -3.60 -15.42 -9.86
N GLY A 150 -2.78 -16.46 -9.98
CA GLY A 150 -1.71 -16.57 -10.97
C GLY A 150 -0.36 -16.07 -10.44
N THR A 151 0.66 -16.15 -11.28
CA THR A 151 2.03 -15.73 -10.93
C THR A 151 2.25 -14.23 -11.16
N ASP A 152 3.28 -13.67 -10.53
CA ASP A 152 3.70 -12.28 -10.78
C ASP A 152 4.06 -12.02 -12.24
N ALA A 153 4.71 -12.98 -12.90
CA ALA A 153 5.10 -12.87 -14.31
C ALA A 153 3.86 -12.73 -15.21
N GLU A 154 2.87 -13.61 -15.02
CA GLU A 154 1.60 -13.55 -15.75
C GLU A 154 0.82 -12.27 -15.42
N ARG A 155 0.87 -11.81 -14.15
CA ARG A 155 0.24 -10.55 -13.74
C ARG A 155 0.91 -9.34 -14.41
N LEU A 156 2.24 -9.30 -14.45
CA LEU A 156 3.00 -8.21 -15.07
C LEU A 156 2.77 -8.15 -16.58
N GLU A 157 2.88 -9.29 -17.26
CA GLU A 157 2.62 -9.40 -18.70
C GLU A 157 1.21 -8.92 -19.03
N ARG A 158 0.20 -9.38 -18.27
CA ARG A 158 -1.19 -8.98 -18.43
C ARG A 158 -1.39 -7.47 -18.27
N LEU A 159 -0.91 -6.90 -17.16
CA LEU A 159 -1.13 -5.49 -16.85
C LEU A 159 -0.39 -4.58 -17.85
N THR A 160 0.74 -5.04 -18.38
CA THR A 160 1.47 -4.32 -19.43
C THR A 160 0.72 -4.41 -20.77
N ALA A 161 0.26 -5.61 -21.15
CA ALA A 161 -0.48 -5.81 -22.40
C ALA A 161 -1.81 -5.06 -22.46
N SER A 162 -2.45 -4.83 -21.31
CA SER A 162 -3.69 -4.03 -21.22
C SER A 162 -3.46 -2.51 -21.11
N GLY A 163 -2.20 -2.05 -21.07
CA GLY A 163 -1.83 -0.64 -20.91
C GLY A 163 -2.05 -0.08 -19.50
N ILE A 164 -2.34 -0.94 -18.51
CA ILE A 164 -2.47 -0.53 -17.10
C ILE A 164 -1.09 -0.16 -16.54
N ILE A 165 -0.11 -1.05 -16.72
CA ILE A 165 1.31 -0.73 -16.50
C ILE A 165 1.82 -0.14 -17.80
N GLN A 166 2.18 1.14 -17.77
CA GLN A 166 2.67 1.88 -18.91
C GLN A 166 3.73 2.89 -18.49
N PRO A 167 4.62 3.32 -19.40
CA PRO A 167 5.61 4.35 -19.09
C PRO A 167 4.97 5.65 -18.63
N HIS A 168 5.57 6.31 -17.63
CA HIS A 168 5.18 7.65 -17.24
C HIS A 168 5.81 8.68 -18.19
N PRO A 169 5.05 9.69 -18.67
CA PRO A 169 5.61 10.79 -19.48
C PRO A 169 6.81 11.51 -18.86
N ALA A 170 6.94 11.48 -17.53
CA ALA A 170 8.07 12.08 -16.82
C ALA A 170 9.37 11.27 -16.93
N GLY A 171 9.33 9.98 -17.31
CA GLY A 171 10.48 9.07 -17.29
C GLY A 171 10.32 7.95 -16.27
N ASN A 172 11.40 7.21 -16.01
CA ASN A 172 11.36 6.06 -15.12
C ASN A 172 11.30 6.50 -13.66
N ALA A 173 10.43 5.87 -12.87
CA ALA A 173 10.35 6.06 -11.43
C ALA A 173 9.99 4.72 -10.80
N GLU A 174 10.61 4.38 -9.68
CA GLU A 174 10.36 3.12 -8.98
C GLU A 174 10.13 3.37 -7.49
N ILE A 175 9.03 2.85 -6.94
CA ILE A 175 8.80 2.85 -5.49
C ILE A 175 9.89 2.01 -4.83
N LYS A 176 10.72 2.63 -3.98
CA LYS A 176 11.82 1.96 -3.28
C LYS A 176 11.64 1.92 -1.77
N ARG A 177 11.10 2.98 -1.16
CA ARG A 177 11.06 3.06 0.31
C ARG A 177 9.72 3.58 0.80
N ALA A 178 9.26 3.02 1.90
CA ALA A 178 8.17 3.57 2.70
C ALA A 178 8.75 4.04 4.03
N VAL A 179 8.52 5.30 4.37
CA VAL A 179 9.04 5.95 5.57
C VAL A 179 7.91 6.13 6.59
N PHE A 180 8.11 5.53 7.75
CA PHE A 180 7.23 5.61 8.90
C PHE A 180 7.89 6.49 9.95
N HIS A 181 7.19 7.51 10.40
CA HIS A 181 7.57 8.17 11.65
C HIS A 181 7.06 7.30 12.79
N VAL A 182 7.93 7.01 13.75
CA VAL A 182 7.58 6.23 14.93
C VAL A 182 8.25 6.72 16.19
N SER A 183 7.59 6.48 17.32
CA SER A 183 8.12 6.81 18.65
C SER A 183 9.31 5.93 19.04
N ASP A 184 9.43 4.71 18.53
CA ASP A 184 10.57 3.82 18.76
C ASP A 184 10.92 3.02 17.48
N PRO A 185 11.90 3.49 16.68
CA PRO A 185 12.29 2.82 15.44
C PRO A 185 12.74 1.37 15.61
N ALA A 186 13.53 1.09 16.65
CA ALA A 186 14.08 -0.24 16.87
C ALA A 186 12.97 -1.22 17.23
N ALA A 187 12.07 -0.83 18.15
CA ALA A 187 10.95 -1.68 18.55
C ALA A 187 9.97 -1.94 17.41
N ALA A 188 9.66 -0.91 16.60
CA ALA A 188 8.77 -1.07 15.44
C ALA A 188 9.37 -2.00 14.37
N ALA A 189 10.66 -1.82 14.05
CA ALA A 189 11.36 -2.67 13.10
C ALA A 189 11.50 -4.11 13.61
N GLU A 190 11.85 -4.32 14.88
CA GLU A 190 11.92 -5.68 15.46
C GLU A 190 10.56 -6.38 15.40
N HIS A 191 9.49 -5.67 15.79
CA HIS A 191 8.15 -6.23 15.81
C HIS A 191 7.67 -6.62 14.41
N TRP A 192 7.77 -5.71 13.44
CA TRP A 192 7.37 -6.00 12.06
C TRP A 192 8.31 -7.00 11.38
N GLY A 193 9.61 -6.92 11.63
CA GLY A 193 10.60 -7.86 11.13
C GLY A 193 10.27 -9.29 11.56
N ARG A 194 9.93 -9.49 12.83
CA ARG A 194 9.52 -10.79 13.37
C ARG A 194 8.18 -11.28 12.80
N LEU A 195 7.17 -10.41 12.76
CA LEU A 195 5.81 -10.78 12.31
C LEU A 195 5.76 -11.14 10.83
N PHE A 196 6.45 -10.36 9.99
CA PHE A 196 6.38 -10.49 8.55
C PHE A 196 7.62 -11.16 7.97
N GLY A 197 8.56 -11.65 8.80
CA GLY A 197 9.78 -12.30 8.35
C GLY A 197 10.62 -11.41 7.43
N LEU A 198 10.71 -10.12 7.76
CA LEU A 198 11.47 -9.12 6.99
C LEU A 198 12.89 -9.01 7.53
N THR A 199 13.85 -8.78 6.65
CA THR A 199 15.25 -8.68 7.03
C THR A 199 15.54 -7.30 7.59
N ALA A 200 15.97 -7.22 8.85
CA ALA A 200 16.51 -5.99 9.41
C ALA A 200 17.90 -5.69 8.86
N LEU A 201 18.14 -4.43 8.51
CA LEU A 201 19.47 -3.91 8.24
C LEU A 201 20.11 -3.43 9.55
N GLU A 202 21.41 -3.09 9.49
CA GLU A 202 22.09 -2.51 10.65
C GLU A 202 21.38 -1.21 11.06
N PRO A 203 20.98 -1.08 12.34
CA PRO A 203 20.27 0.10 12.80
C PRO A 203 21.21 1.32 12.81
N GLU A 204 20.63 2.48 12.55
CA GLU A 204 21.28 3.78 12.71
C GLU A 204 20.72 4.47 13.97
N ASP A 205 21.40 5.48 14.50
CA ASP A 205 21.07 6.07 15.82
C ASP A 205 19.59 6.47 15.97
N ARG A 206 19.00 7.02 14.91
CA ARG A 206 17.61 7.54 14.93
C ARG A 206 16.66 6.81 13.97
N SER A 207 17.08 5.66 13.43
CA SER A 207 16.28 4.92 12.45
C SER A 207 16.60 3.44 12.44
N ALA A 208 15.62 2.66 12.01
CA ALA A 208 15.78 1.24 11.71
C ALA A 208 15.17 0.96 10.34
N THR A 209 15.75 0.02 9.60
CA THR A 209 15.27 -0.32 8.25
C THR A 209 15.02 -1.81 8.14
N LEU A 210 13.83 -2.17 7.62
CA LEU A 210 13.53 -3.52 7.16
C LEU A 210 13.58 -3.59 5.64
N LYS A 211 13.92 -4.76 5.11
CA LYS A 211 13.98 -5.04 3.68
C LYS A 211 12.93 -6.08 3.27
N ILE A 212 12.26 -5.83 2.15
CA ILE A 212 11.34 -6.76 1.48
C ILE A 212 11.71 -6.82 -0.01
N GLY A 213 12.23 -7.96 -0.47
CA GLY A 213 12.78 -8.05 -1.83
C GLY A 213 13.89 -7.02 -2.04
N ASP A 214 13.69 -6.07 -2.95
CA ASP A 214 14.59 -4.95 -3.25
C ASP A 214 14.11 -3.60 -2.71
N LYS A 215 13.07 -3.59 -1.86
CA LYS A 215 12.44 -2.40 -1.28
C LYS A 215 12.66 -2.33 0.23
N PHE A 216 12.45 -1.15 0.80
CA PHE A 216 12.80 -0.83 2.18
C PHE A 216 11.63 -0.20 2.96
N PHE A 217 11.56 -0.51 4.24
CA PHE A 217 10.67 0.14 5.21
C PHE A 217 11.54 0.82 6.25
N ASP A 218 11.51 2.14 6.26
CA ASP A 218 12.30 2.97 7.16
C ASP A 218 11.44 3.45 8.31
N PHE A 219 11.86 3.11 9.52
CA PHE A 219 11.29 3.62 10.74
C PHE A 219 12.21 4.74 11.22
N VAL A 220 11.69 5.96 11.30
CA VAL A 220 12.45 7.15 11.67
C VAL A 220 11.85 7.72 12.95
N LYS A 221 12.70 8.09 13.91
CA LYS A 221 12.25 8.63 15.20
C LYS A 221 11.43 9.91 15.01
N GLY A 222 10.16 9.88 15.41
CA GLY A 222 9.23 11.01 15.42
C GLY A 222 8.29 10.99 16.62
N ASP A 223 7.35 11.93 16.64
CA ASP A 223 6.40 12.13 17.75
C ASP A 223 5.04 11.43 17.53
N GLU A 224 4.88 10.81 16.37
CA GLU A 224 3.69 10.07 15.94
C GLU A 224 4.09 8.71 15.37
N ASN A 225 3.13 7.79 15.28
CA ASN A 225 3.30 6.46 14.70
C ASN A 225 2.45 6.36 13.44
N GLY A 226 3.06 6.54 12.27
CA GLY A 226 2.32 6.57 11.01
C GLY A 226 3.19 6.53 9.77
N PHE A 227 2.59 6.14 8.66
CA PHE A 227 3.22 6.15 7.34
C PHE A 227 3.18 7.58 6.77
N LYS A 228 4.33 8.13 6.37
CA LYS A 228 4.44 9.56 6.04
C LYS A 228 5.01 9.84 4.66
N GLN A 229 5.94 9.04 4.18
CA GLN A 229 6.60 9.31 2.89
C GLN A 229 6.81 8.05 2.06
N VAL A 230 6.69 8.18 0.75
CA VAL A 230 7.08 7.17 -0.23
C VAL A 230 8.25 7.72 -1.03
N ILE A 231 9.38 7.03 -1.02
CA ILE A 231 10.58 7.42 -1.77
C ILE A 231 10.66 6.62 -3.07
N PHE A 232 10.78 7.36 -4.16
CA PHE A 232 10.97 6.88 -5.51
C PHE A 232 12.42 7.06 -5.93
N GLU A 233 13.02 6.02 -6.48
CA GLU A 233 14.25 6.14 -7.23
C GLU A 233 13.92 6.50 -8.69
N THR A 234 14.59 7.51 -9.25
CA THR A 234 14.31 7.97 -10.61
C THR A 234 15.56 8.49 -11.33
N ASP A 235 15.63 8.22 -12.63
CA ASP A 235 16.58 8.86 -13.55
C ASP A 235 15.98 10.08 -14.27
N SER A 236 14.70 10.39 -14.00
CA SER A 236 14.00 11.51 -14.61
C SER A 236 14.54 12.84 -14.09
N VAL A 237 15.06 13.66 -15.01
CA VAL A 237 15.46 15.04 -14.73
C VAL A 237 14.26 15.89 -14.26
N ARG A 238 13.02 15.51 -14.64
CA ARG A 238 11.80 16.23 -14.24
C ARG A 238 11.39 15.94 -12.80
N LEU A 239 11.54 14.68 -12.37
CA LEU A 239 11.10 14.23 -11.05
C LEU A 239 12.20 14.36 -9.99
N LYS A 240 13.47 14.16 -10.36
CA LYS A 240 14.57 14.13 -9.39
C LYS A 240 14.63 15.38 -8.52
N GLY A 241 14.67 15.17 -7.21
CA GLY A 241 14.64 16.23 -6.19
C GLY A 241 13.28 16.87 -5.96
N LYS A 242 12.19 16.34 -6.52
CA LYS A 242 10.82 16.82 -6.28
C LYS A 242 10.17 16.06 -5.13
N THR A 243 9.27 16.76 -4.45
CA THR A 243 8.32 16.18 -3.51
C THR A 243 6.91 16.59 -3.94
N ILE A 244 6.04 15.60 -4.15
CA ILE A 244 4.62 15.80 -4.39
C ILE A 244 3.89 15.57 -3.07
N ARG A 245 2.99 16.47 -2.68
CA ARG A 245 2.16 16.34 -1.48
C ARG A 245 0.70 16.19 -1.87
N ILE A 246 0.03 15.20 -1.27
CA ILE A 246 -1.41 14.97 -1.37
C ILE A 246 -1.86 14.72 0.07
N GLY A 247 -2.82 15.49 0.58
CA GLY A 247 -3.14 15.44 2.01
C GLY A 247 -1.89 15.60 2.88
N GLU A 248 -1.71 14.66 3.81
CA GLU A 248 -0.55 14.55 4.70
C GLU A 248 0.56 13.62 4.15
N GLY A 249 0.32 12.97 3.01
CA GLY A 249 1.27 12.05 2.38
C GLY A 249 2.28 12.75 1.47
N GLU A 250 3.54 12.34 1.55
CA GLU A 250 4.61 12.84 0.67
C GLU A 250 5.14 11.76 -0.28
N TYR A 251 5.32 12.13 -1.55
CA TYR A 251 5.95 11.30 -2.59
C TYR A 251 7.24 11.99 -3.02
N VAL A 252 8.39 11.44 -2.61
CA VAL A 252 9.71 12.04 -2.77
C VAL A 252 10.47 11.32 -3.87
N PHE A 253 11.07 12.05 -4.80
CA PHE A 253 11.77 11.49 -5.95
C PHE A 253 13.27 11.79 -5.86
N THR A 254 14.11 10.77 -5.76
CA THR A 254 15.57 10.86 -5.54
C THR A 254 16.38 10.35 -6.72
#